data_AF-A0A816D7E5-F1
#
_entry.id   AF-A0A816D7E5-F1
#
_cell.length_a   1.000
_cell.length_b   1.000
_cell.length_c   1.000
_cell.angle_alpha   90.00
_cell.angle_beta   90.00
_cell.angle_gamma   90.00
#
_symmetry.space_group_name_H-M   'P 1'
#
loop_
_entity.id
_entity.type
_entity.pdbx_description
1 polymer ?
#
loop_
_entity_poly.entity_id
_entity_poly.type
_entity_poly.pdbx_seq_one_letter_code
_entity_poly.pdbx_strand_id
1 'polypeptide(L)'
;VIAYDDRRTSFDNFTSLHVDCSLSDEKLAKFKHDHGQLEHKINENDDSDISYIEIIPMKLVGNLILKCRLKSFSIDEQLNIEFVKGIEFDHENDGIKLLYMNDKLTDSHLNILGGSGYFKLTSEKENEEYIKMSVGQTNSRQIILKPIRRGNTKLIVIDQCLPLSSRLEYNKTSLLYLQAYDSNGNHFDLDESTVQLMNIHVNQSNPLLSIEYEPKSNLNSYTIAYRLKTIDCGRTYLHFYSKQRQQQRESSQIEFEVFQPLTIEPKSLSLLPLSTYQLTILGGPQLSGTTVEWSTNDTNIIQIHPNNIIETKHLGYALVKARVIGIDPLADKVRS
;
A
#
# COMPACT_ATOMS: atom_id res chain seq x y z
N VAL A 1 10.92 14.53 25.18
CA VAL A 1 10.95 15.37 26.41
C VAL A 1 12.28 16.10 26.44
N ILE A 2 12.33 17.41 26.70
CA ILE A 2 13.59 18.11 27.01
C ILE A 2 13.51 18.32 28.52
N ALA A 3 14.35 17.59 29.26
CA ALA A 3 14.48 17.77 30.69
C ALA A 3 15.46 18.92 30.92
N TYR A 4 15.19 19.72 31.93
CA TYR A 4 16.10 20.75 32.41
C TYR A 4 16.45 20.46 33.86
N ASP A 5 17.67 20.78 34.26
CA ASP A 5 18.02 20.78 35.68
C ASP A 5 17.31 21.94 36.43
N ASP A 6 17.49 22.01 37.75
CA ASP A 6 16.93 23.06 38.60
C ASP A 6 17.41 24.48 38.24
N ARG A 7 18.40 24.59 37.34
CA ARG A 7 18.99 25.84 36.84
C ARG A 7 18.58 26.15 35.40
N ARG A 8 17.66 25.38 34.81
CA ARG A 8 17.19 25.47 33.41
C ARG A 8 18.26 25.14 32.36
N THR A 9 19.28 24.39 32.72
CA THR A 9 20.25 23.83 31.76
C THR A 9 19.62 22.61 31.10
N SER A 10 19.67 22.50 29.77
CA SER A 10 19.21 21.29 29.08
C SER A 10 20.07 20.10 29.50
N PHE A 11 19.44 18.95 29.77
CA PHE A 11 20.21 17.71 29.91
C PHE A 11 20.73 17.30 28.53
N ASP A 12 22.04 17.38 28.33
CA ASP A 12 22.69 16.98 27.08
C ASP A 12 22.94 15.46 27.02
N ASN A 13 22.63 14.72 28.09
CA ASN A 13 22.79 13.27 28.14
C ASN A 13 21.68 12.59 28.98
N PHE A 14 20.70 12.00 28.27
CA PHE A 14 19.54 11.33 28.86
C PHE A 14 19.84 9.91 29.36
N THR A 15 21.06 9.38 29.18
CA THR A 15 21.46 8.05 29.71
C THR A 15 21.38 7.95 31.24
N SER A 16 21.31 9.09 31.93
CA SER A 16 21.14 9.17 33.39
C SER A 16 19.68 9.10 33.87
N LEU A 17 18.69 9.16 32.96
CA LEU A 17 17.28 9.11 33.33
C LEU A 17 16.77 7.68 33.34
N HIS A 18 16.48 7.18 34.54
CA HIS A 18 15.92 5.85 34.72
C HIS A 18 14.42 5.86 34.39
N VAL A 19 14.09 5.38 33.19
CA VAL A 19 12.72 5.17 32.71
C VAL A 19 12.35 3.71 32.96
N ASP A 20 11.27 3.49 33.70
CA ASP A 20 10.76 2.16 34.03
C ASP A 20 9.53 1.89 33.16
N CYS A 21 9.65 0.96 32.21
CA CYS A 21 8.58 0.66 31.25
C CYS A 21 8.06 -0.76 31.38
N SER A 22 6.74 -0.93 31.19
CA SER A 22 6.04 -2.20 31.26
C SER A 22 5.04 -2.36 30.13
N LEU A 23 4.82 -3.59 29.70
CA LEU A 23 3.87 -3.99 28.68
C LEU A 23 2.65 -4.64 29.34
N SER A 24 1.43 -4.32 28.88
CA SER A 24 0.21 -4.96 29.40
C SER A 24 0.06 -6.42 28.98
N ASP A 25 0.68 -6.81 27.86
CA ASP A 25 0.65 -8.18 27.35
C ASP A 25 1.95 -8.52 26.60
N GLU A 26 2.84 -9.25 27.28
CA GLU A 26 4.12 -9.69 26.72
C GLU A 26 3.99 -10.76 25.63
N LYS A 27 2.79 -11.33 25.43
CA LYS A 27 2.54 -12.25 24.31
C LYS A 27 2.42 -11.49 23.00
N LEU A 28 2.03 -10.22 23.04
CA LEU A 28 1.87 -9.37 21.85
C LEU A 28 3.19 -8.74 21.42
N ALA A 29 4.09 -8.41 22.36
CA ALA A 29 5.40 -7.84 22.08
C ALA A 29 6.36 -8.04 23.26
N LYS A 30 7.66 -7.92 23.00
CA LYS A 30 8.72 -7.91 24.02
C LYS A 30 9.63 -6.71 23.85
N PHE A 31 10.34 -6.27 24.89
CA PHE A 31 11.40 -5.27 24.72
C PHE A 31 12.58 -5.87 23.95
N LYS A 32 13.24 -5.06 23.09
CA LYS A 32 14.45 -5.48 22.38
C LYS A 32 15.65 -5.65 23.32
N HIS A 33 15.73 -4.79 24.33
CA HIS A 33 16.76 -4.79 25.37
C HIS A 33 16.14 -4.89 26.76
N ASP A 34 16.96 -5.13 27.79
CA ASP A 34 16.51 -5.32 29.17
C ASP A 34 15.62 -4.17 29.66
N HIS A 35 14.48 -4.54 30.27
CA HIS A 35 13.46 -3.71 30.90
C HIS A 35 13.64 -2.18 30.81
N GLY A 36 13.18 -1.59 29.70
CA GLY A 36 12.98 -0.15 29.59
C GLY A 36 14.24 0.73 29.57
N GLN A 37 15.43 0.15 29.35
CA GLN A 37 16.62 0.97 29.11
C GLN A 37 16.46 1.77 27.82
N LEU A 38 16.75 3.08 27.91
CA LEU A 38 16.79 3.97 26.76
C LEU A 38 18.01 3.60 25.91
N GLU A 39 17.77 3.20 24.67
CA GLU A 39 18.82 3.05 23.67
C GLU A 39 19.30 4.42 23.24
N HIS A 40 20.61 4.58 23.13
CA HIS A 40 21.27 5.82 22.73
C HIS A 40 21.88 5.64 21.35
N LYS A 41 21.58 6.56 20.42
CA LYS A 41 22.17 6.57 19.10
C LYS A 41 22.59 7.99 18.71
N ILE A 42 23.88 8.12 18.38
CA ILE A 42 24.45 9.34 17.79
C ILE A 42 24.29 9.23 16.28
N ASN A 43 23.62 10.20 15.68
CA ASN A 43 23.49 10.28 14.23
C ASN A 43 24.68 11.04 13.64
N GLU A 44 25.60 10.33 12.97
CA GLU A 44 26.86 10.89 12.45
C GLU A 44 26.68 12.06 11.46
N ASN A 45 25.48 12.21 10.86
CA ASN A 45 25.20 13.23 9.84
C ASN A 45 24.67 14.58 10.39
N ASP A 46 24.06 14.63 11.57
CA ASP A 46 23.52 15.89 12.16
C ASP A 46 23.88 16.06 13.65
N ASP A 47 24.83 15.25 14.13
CA ASP A 47 25.32 15.25 15.52
C ASP A 47 24.18 15.17 16.55
N SER A 48 23.06 14.54 16.16
CA SER A 48 21.85 14.47 16.96
C SER A 48 21.90 13.25 17.87
N ASP A 49 21.63 13.50 19.14
CA ASP A 49 21.57 12.49 20.18
C ASP A 49 20.11 12.06 20.41
N ILE A 50 19.80 10.81 20.05
CA ILE A 50 18.45 10.26 20.13
C ILE A 50 18.44 9.14 21.16
N SER A 51 17.55 9.28 22.14
CA SER A 51 17.25 8.21 23.10
C SER A 51 15.89 7.59 22.82
N TYR A 52 15.77 6.27 22.69
CA TYR A 52 14.49 5.62 22.40
C TYR A 52 14.24 4.28 23.10
N ILE A 53 12.98 3.84 23.10
CA ILE A 53 12.57 2.52 23.57
C ILE A 53 12.06 1.70 22.40
N GLU A 54 12.61 0.51 22.23
CA GLU A 54 12.30 -0.39 21.13
C GLU A 54 11.61 -1.68 21.62
N ILE A 55 10.46 -2.02 21.03
CA ILE A 55 9.74 -3.28 21.30
C ILE A 55 9.62 -4.13 20.04
N ILE A 56 9.82 -5.43 20.15
CA ILE A 56 9.66 -6.38 19.06
C ILE A 56 8.25 -6.99 19.13
N PRO A 57 7.38 -6.78 18.14
CA PRO A 57 6.05 -7.39 18.10
C PRO A 57 6.12 -8.89 17.79
N MET A 58 5.25 -9.69 18.40
CA MET A 58 5.20 -11.16 18.27
C MET A 58 4.23 -11.65 17.18
N LYS A 59 3.87 -10.78 16.22
CA LYS A 59 2.95 -11.06 15.10
C LYS A 59 1.55 -11.56 15.50
N LEU A 60 1.05 -11.15 16.68
CA LEU A 60 -0.31 -11.42 17.15
C LEU A 60 -1.18 -10.16 17.10
N VAL A 61 -2.47 -10.34 16.80
CA VAL A 61 -3.47 -9.26 16.80
C VAL A 61 -3.92 -9.00 18.24
N GLY A 62 -4.00 -7.73 18.63
CA GLY A 62 -4.44 -7.37 19.98
C GLY A 62 -4.10 -5.94 20.38
N ASN A 63 -4.57 -5.53 21.55
CA ASN A 63 -4.28 -4.21 22.13
C ASN A 63 -3.19 -4.34 23.19
N LEU A 64 -2.13 -3.56 23.03
CA LEU A 64 -0.99 -3.48 23.93
C LEU A 64 -0.91 -2.08 24.54
N ILE A 65 -0.76 -2.01 25.86
CA ILE A 65 -0.52 -0.76 26.58
C ILE A 65 0.95 -0.76 27.04
N LEU A 66 1.73 0.20 26.55
CA LEU A 66 3.05 0.51 27.08
C LEU A 66 2.90 1.57 28.16
N LYS A 67 3.31 1.26 29.39
CA LYS A 67 3.32 2.21 30.51
C LYS A 67 4.77 2.52 30.86
N CYS A 68 5.15 3.79 30.81
CA CYS A 68 6.50 4.24 31.14
C CYS A 68 6.46 5.27 32.27
N ARG A 69 7.33 5.08 33.26
CA ARG A 69 7.47 5.94 34.43
C ARG A 69 8.89 6.51 34.53
N LEU A 70 9.00 7.83 34.62
CA LEU A 70 10.25 8.50 34.97
C LEU A 70 10.38 8.57 36.48
N LYS A 71 11.25 7.72 37.08
CA LYS A 71 11.39 7.64 38.55
C LYS A 71 11.75 8.97 39.19
N SER A 72 12.55 9.80 38.50
CA SER A 72 13.02 11.09 39.03
C SER A 72 11.95 12.19 39.04
N PHE A 73 10.86 12.06 38.28
CA PHE A 73 9.89 13.15 38.09
C PHE A 73 8.43 12.76 38.31
N SER A 74 8.13 11.51 38.70
CA SER A 74 6.76 11.01 38.88
C SER A 74 5.84 11.26 37.68
N ILE A 75 6.42 11.26 36.47
CA ILE A 75 5.67 11.38 35.22
C ILE A 75 5.37 9.97 34.72
N ASP A 76 4.09 9.66 34.59
CA ASP A 76 3.58 8.39 34.08
C ASP A 76 2.92 8.64 32.71
N GLU A 77 3.46 8.02 31.67
CA GLU A 77 2.92 8.08 30.30
C GLU A 77 2.39 6.71 29.89
N GLN A 78 1.28 6.70 29.15
CA GLN A 78 0.68 5.48 28.63
C GLN A 78 0.42 5.60 27.13
N LEU A 79 0.89 4.60 26.38
CA LEU A 79 0.68 4.49 24.95
C LEU A 79 -0.13 3.23 24.66
N ASN A 80 -1.28 3.41 24.02
CA ASN A 80 -2.12 2.33 23.54
C ASN A 80 -1.77 2.00 22.10
N ILE A 81 -1.52 0.73 21.83
CA ILE A 81 -1.07 0.21 20.53
C ILE A 81 -2.03 -0.89 20.12
N GLU A 82 -2.59 -0.76 18.93
CA GLU A 82 -3.47 -1.77 18.34
C GLU A 82 -2.69 -2.52 17.25
N PHE A 83 -2.34 -3.78 17.51
CA PHE A 83 -1.76 -4.67 16.50
C PHE A 83 -2.88 -5.24 15.64
N VAL A 84 -2.82 -4.94 14.34
CA VAL A 84 -3.77 -5.42 13.33
C VAL A 84 -3.11 -6.43 12.38
N LYS A 85 -3.91 -7.27 11.74
CA LYS A 85 -3.44 -8.28 10.79
C LYS A 85 -2.93 -7.60 9.50
N GLY A 86 -1.77 -7.99 9.00
CA GLY A 86 -1.29 -7.60 7.66
C GLY A 86 -0.32 -6.41 7.59
N ILE A 87 0.20 -5.95 8.73
CA ILE A 87 1.29 -4.95 8.82
C ILE A 87 2.52 -5.65 9.41
N GLU A 88 3.68 -5.55 8.75
CA GLU A 88 4.98 -5.99 9.29
C GLU A 88 5.97 -4.83 9.24
N PHE A 89 6.91 -4.83 10.17
CA PHE A 89 7.92 -3.79 10.27
C PHE A 89 9.13 -4.16 9.43
N ASP A 90 9.91 -3.16 9.00
CA ASP A 90 10.92 -3.24 7.93
C ASP A 90 11.93 -4.39 8.10
N HIS A 91 12.12 -4.89 9.33
CA HIS A 91 12.89 -6.10 9.59
C HIS A 91 12.21 -7.00 10.63
N GLU A 92 12.21 -8.33 10.44
CA GLU A 92 11.68 -9.29 11.42
C GLU A 92 12.36 -9.23 12.80
N ASN A 93 13.53 -8.59 12.87
CA ASN A 93 14.31 -8.36 14.09
C ASN A 93 14.45 -6.88 14.49
N ASP A 94 13.88 -5.94 13.71
CA ASP A 94 13.79 -4.55 14.15
C ASP A 94 12.46 -4.32 14.85
N GLY A 95 12.55 -3.80 16.06
CA GLY A 95 11.42 -3.44 16.86
C GLY A 95 10.88 -2.05 16.52
N ILE A 96 9.69 -1.80 17.04
CA ILE A 96 9.00 -0.53 16.99
C ILE A 96 9.65 0.40 17.99
N LYS A 97 10.16 1.53 17.51
CA LYS A 97 10.65 2.63 18.33
C LYS A 97 9.46 3.46 18.79
N LEU A 98 9.06 3.28 20.05
CA LEU A 98 7.79 3.81 20.57
C LEU A 98 7.93 5.13 21.31
N LEU A 99 9.10 5.39 21.86
CA LEU A 99 9.37 6.61 22.60
C LEU A 99 10.63 7.23 22.03
N TYR A 100 10.52 8.42 21.45
CA TYR A 100 11.67 9.22 21.05
C TYR A 100 11.88 10.35 22.06
N MET A 101 13.03 10.32 22.73
CA MET A 101 13.49 11.37 23.62
C MET A 101 14.61 12.14 22.91
N ASN A 102 14.39 13.45 22.79
CA ASN A 102 15.30 14.45 22.23
C ASN A 102 15.56 14.46 20.71
N ASP A 103 14.64 13.94 19.90
CA ASP A 103 14.91 13.91 18.45
C ASP A 103 14.48 15.20 17.70
N LYS A 104 15.38 15.72 16.86
CA LYS A 104 15.02 16.57 15.73
C LYS A 104 14.31 15.68 14.67
N LEU A 105 13.05 15.32 14.93
CA LEU A 105 12.05 14.81 13.98
C LEU A 105 12.61 13.96 12.81
N THR A 106 13.22 12.81 13.11
CA THR A 106 13.64 11.85 12.08
C THR A 106 12.44 11.09 11.49
N ASP A 107 12.59 10.64 10.24
CA ASP A 107 11.57 9.89 9.52
C ASP A 107 11.58 8.41 9.99
N SER A 108 10.40 7.88 10.32
CA SER A 108 10.20 6.46 10.67
C SER A 108 9.48 5.72 9.55
N HIS A 109 9.78 4.44 9.34
CA HIS A 109 9.24 3.63 8.24
C HIS A 109 8.33 2.51 8.76
N LEU A 110 7.20 2.28 8.10
CA LEU A 110 6.27 1.20 8.38
C LEU A 110 5.87 0.49 7.08
N ASN A 111 5.97 -0.84 7.02
CA ASN A 111 5.64 -1.60 5.81
C ASN A 111 4.26 -2.29 5.94
N ILE A 112 3.51 -2.28 4.84
CA ILE A 112 2.21 -2.96 4.75
C ILE A 112 2.39 -4.23 3.91
N LEU A 113 2.22 -5.41 4.52
CA LEU A 113 2.37 -6.68 3.81
C LEU A 113 1.23 -6.98 2.85
N GLY A 114 0.01 -6.65 3.28
CA GLY A 114 -1.23 -7.04 2.62
C GLY A 114 -1.92 -5.89 1.89
N GLY A 115 -3.02 -6.19 1.23
CA GLY A 115 -3.86 -5.16 0.62
C GLY A 115 -3.47 -4.72 -0.79
N SER A 116 -4.25 -3.80 -1.36
CA SER A 116 -4.13 -3.37 -2.75
C SER A 116 -2.86 -2.59 -3.04
N GLY A 117 -2.11 -2.18 -2.01
CA GLY A 117 -0.94 -1.35 -2.21
C GLY A 117 -1.27 0.12 -2.53
N TYR A 118 -2.53 0.51 -2.58
CA TYR A 118 -2.97 1.89 -2.63
C TYR A 118 -3.70 2.22 -1.34
N PHE A 119 -3.16 3.16 -0.56
CA PHE A 119 -3.64 3.42 0.78
C PHE A 119 -3.97 4.91 0.95
N LYS A 120 -5.13 5.19 1.54
CA LYS A 120 -5.39 6.51 2.14
C LYS A 120 -4.75 6.51 3.53
N LEU A 121 -3.91 7.50 3.79
CA LEU A 121 -3.35 7.73 5.13
C LEU A 121 -4.10 8.87 5.79
N THR A 122 -4.62 8.62 6.99
CA THR A 122 -5.34 9.62 7.79
C THR A 122 -4.99 9.47 9.26
N SER A 123 -5.24 10.51 10.05
CA SER A 123 -5.08 10.49 11.50
C SER A 123 -6.37 10.93 12.19
N GLU A 124 -6.58 10.47 13.42
CA GLU A 124 -7.78 10.78 14.21
C GLU A 124 -7.97 12.28 14.48
N LYS A 125 -6.86 13.03 14.58
CA LYS A 125 -6.90 14.50 14.61
C LYS A 125 -6.65 15.04 13.21
N GLU A 126 -7.61 15.81 12.70
CA GLU A 126 -7.46 16.56 11.45
C GLU A 126 -6.31 17.58 11.59
N ASN A 127 -5.53 17.77 10.51
CA ASN A 127 -4.41 18.73 10.35
C ASN A 127 -2.97 18.27 10.63
N GLU A 128 -2.64 16.97 10.57
CA GLU A 128 -1.24 16.50 10.70
C GLU A 128 -0.53 17.01 11.98
N GLU A 129 -1.29 17.34 13.03
CA GLU A 129 -0.78 18.17 14.13
C GLU A 129 0.44 17.57 14.84
N TYR A 130 0.46 16.25 14.97
CA TYR A 130 1.54 15.50 15.63
C TYR A 130 2.41 14.71 14.67
N ILE A 131 1.89 14.35 13.50
CA ILE A 131 2.59 13.48 12.55
C ILE A 131 2.20 13.84 11.11
N LYS A 132 3.21 13.94 10.25
CA LYS A 132 3.06 13.99 8.81
C LYS A 132 3.27 12.59 8.25
N MET A 133 2.35 12.13 7.43
CA MET A 133 2.43 10.83 6.79
C MET A 133 2.68 11.01 5.31
N SER A 134 3.56 10.20 4.74
CA SER A 134 3.75 10.12 3.30
C SER A 134 4.02 8.69 2.88
N VAL A 135 3.86 8.42 1.60
CA VAL A 135 4.11 7.10 1.02
C VAL A 135 5.50 7.12 0.36
N GLY A 136 6.24 6.02 0.49
CA GLY A 136 7.55 5.86 -0.12
C GLY A 136 7.49 6.04 -1.64
N GLN A 137 8.46 6.77 -2.20
CA GLN A 137 8.47 7.11 -3.63
C GLN A 137 8.56 5.87 -4.54
N THR A 138 9.23 4.82 -4.08
CA THR A 138 9.48 3.58 -4.83
C THR A 138 8.63 2.41 -4.34
N ASN A 139 8.09 2.49 -3.12
CA ASN A 139 7.29 1.45 -2.51
C ASN A 139 6.07 2.05 -1.83
N SER A 140 4.91 1.89 -2.47
CA SER A 140 3.63 2.39 -1.97
C SER A 140 3.15 1.70 -0.69
N ARG A 141 3.80 0.59 -0.31
CA ARG A 141 3.55 -0.14 0.94
C ARG A 141 4.43 0.34 2.08
N GLN A 142 5.40 1.21 1.82
CA GLN A 142 6.21 1.83 2.85
C GLN A 142 5.60 3.18 3.22
N ILE A 143 5.09 3.29 4.44
CA ILE A 143 4.61 4.55 5.02
C ILE A 143 5.79 5.21 5.72
N ILE A 144 6.05 6.46 5.35
CA ILE A 144 7.01 7.34 6.01
C ILE A 144 6.25 8.23 6.98
N LEU A 145 6.61 8.12 8.25
CA LEU A 145 6.05 8.84 9.37
C LEU A 145 7.06 9.88 9.86
N LYS A 146 6.70 11.15 9.77
CA LYS A 146 7.51 12.25 10.30
C LYS A 146 6.81 12.91 11.48
N PRO A 147 7.30 12.75 12.71
CA PRO A 147 6.75 13.47 13.85
C PRO A 147 6.84 14.99 13.62
N ILE A 148 5.87 15.76 14.10
CA ILE A 148 5.86 17.24 14.00
C ILE A 148 5.81 17.88 15.39
N ARG A 149 4.94 17.37 16.28
CA ARG A 149 4.77 17.86 17.65
C ARG A 149 4.64 16.70 18.62
N ARG A 150 4.89 16.99 19.90
CA ARG A 150 4.68 16.03 20.99
C ARG A 150 3.20 15.79 21.20
N GLY A 151 2.80 14.52 21.29
CA GLY A 151 1.43 14.08 21.54
C GLY A 151 1.24 12.62 21.15
N ASN A 152 0.01 12.13 21.31
CA ASN A 152 -0.44 10.85 20.81
C ASN A 152 -1.46 11.06 19.68
N THR A 153 -1.50 10.13 18.74
CA THR A 153 -2.48 10.14 17.64
C THR A 153 -2.69 8.72 17.14
N LYS A 154 -3.89 8.43 16.62
CA LYS A 154 -4.18 7.18 15.93
C LYS A 154 -3.91 7.34 14.44
N LEU A 155 -3.09 6.45 13.89
CA LEU A 155 -2.86 6.31 12.45
C LEU A 155 -3.96 5.42 11.86
N ILE A 156 -4.59 5.88 10.79
CA ILE A 156 -5.66 5.17 10.09
C ILE A 156 -5.21 4.97 8.64
N VAL A 157 -4.97 3.71 8.29
CA VAL A 157 -4.59 3.28 6.94
C VAL A 157 -5.80 2.62 6.29
N ILE A 158 -6.29 3.19 5.19
CA ILE A 158 -7.45 2.70 4.48
C ILE A 158 -6.98 2.11 3.16
N ASP A 159 -7.19 0.82 2.96
CA ASP A 159 -6.91 0.16 1.69
C ASP A 159 -7.96 0.58 0.64
N GLN A 160 -7.48 1.17 -0.45
CA GLN A 160 -8.28 1.64 -1.56
C GLN A 160 -8.12 0.67 -2.72
N CYS A 161 -8.86 -0.44 -2.68
CA CYS A 161 -8.88 -1.39 -3.78
C CYS A 161 -9.31 -0.71 -5.08
N LEU A 162 -8.41 -0.66 -6.06
CA LEU A 162 -8.83 -0.49 -7.45
C LEU A 162 -9.43 -1.82 -7.91
N PRO A 163 -10.68 -1.82 -8.41
CA PRO A 163 -11.28 -3.05 -8.90
C PRO A 163 -10.47 -3.59 -10.08
N LEU A 164 -10.24 -4.91 -10.13
CA LEU A 164 -9.49 -5.58 -11.22
C LEU A 164 -10.00 -5.20 -12.62
N SER A 165 -11.29 -4.86 -12.73
CA SER A 165 -11.93 -4.41 -13.97
C SER A 165 -11.41 -3.06 -14.51
N SER A 166 -10.61 -2.31 -13.74
CA SER A 166 -10.01 -1.05 -14.19
C SER A 166 -8.54 -1.18 -14.61
N ARG A 167 -8.03 -2.42 -14.71
CA ARG A 167 -6.71 -2.72 -15.26
C ARG A 167 -6.86 -3.33 -16.65
N LEU A 168 -6.27 -2.69 -17.65
CA LEU A 168 -6.40 -3.07 -19.05
C LEU A 168 -5.01 -3.39 -19.62
N GLU A 169 -4.89 -4.52 -20.29
CA GLU A 169 -3.67 -4.85 -21.03
C GLU A 169 -3.61 -4.03 -22.34
N TYR A 170 -2.42 -3.54 -22.68
CA TYR A 170 -2.16 -2.78 -23.89
C TYR A 170 -2.58 -3.53 -25.17
N ASN A 171 -3.10 -2.78 -26.15
CA ASN A 171 -3.67 -3.27 -27.40
C ASN A 171 -4.81 -4.30 -27.22
N LYS A 172 -5.54 -4.25 -26.11
CA LYS A 172 -6.78 -5.00 -25.91
C LYS A 172 -8.01 -4.10 -25.99
N THR A 173 -9.15 -4.76 -26.13
CA THR A 173 -10.47 -4.15 -26.15
C THR A 173 -11.28 -4.64 -24.96
N SER A 174 -12.06 -3.77 -24.35
CA SER A 174 -12.97 -4.09 -23.24
C SER A 174 -14.25 -3.27 -23.35
N LEU A 175 -15.28 -3.68 -22.62
CA LEU A 175 -16.54 -2.95 -22.53
C LEU A 175 -16.64 -2.24 -21.18
N LEU A 176 -17.06 -0.98 -21.22
CA LEU A 176 -17.40 -0.18 -20.07
C LEU A 176 -18.89 0.13 -20.12
N TYR A 177 -19.58 -0.09 -19.01
CA TYR A 177 -21.01 0.12 -18.90
C TYR A 177 -21.30 1.34 -18.05
N LEU A 178 -22.06 2.27 -18.61
CA LEU A 178 -22.57 3.45 -17.91
C LEU A 178 -24.05 3.23 -17.59
N GLN A 179 -24.43 3.54 -16.35
CA GLN A 179 -25.80 3.52 -15.88
C GLN A 179 -26.15 4.89 -15.29
N ALA A 180 -27.39 5.31 -15.48
CA ALA A 180 -27.91 6.55 -14.90
C ALA A 180 -29.02 6.23 -13.91
N TYR A 181 -29.07 7.04 -12.85
CA TYR A 181 -30.04 6.91 -11.77
C TYR A 181 -30.77 8.23 -11.59
N ASP A 182 -32.06 8.17 -11.29
CA ASP A 182 -32.86 9.34 -10.93
C ASP A 182 -32.58 9.79 -9.47
N SER A 183 -33.21 10.88 -9.04
CA SER A 183 -33.06 11.40 -7.67
C SER A 183 -33.56 10.45 -6.58
N ASN A 184 -34.36 9.44 -6.94
CA ASN A 184 -34.90 8.43 -6.04
C ASN A 184 -34.06 7.15 -6.05
N GLY A 185 -32.98 7.09 -6.83
CA GLY A 185 -32.12 5.93 -6.99
C GLY A 185 -32.66 4.85 -7.93
N ASN A 186 -33.72 5.13 -8.70
CA ASN A 186 -34.22 4.21 -9.70
C ASN A 186 -33.39 4.31 -10.99
N HIS A 187 -33.28 3.19 -11.71
CA HIS A 187 -32.69 3.19 -13.04
C HIS A 187 -33.46 4.13 -13.97
N PHE A 188 -32.71 4.98 -14.66
CA PHE A 188 -33.24 5.83 -15.72
C PHE A 188 -33.20 5.05 -17.04
N ASP A 189 -34.27 5.04 -17.81
CA ASP A 189 -34.28 4.39 -19.13
C ASP A 189 -33.41 5.18 -20.12
N LEU A 190 -32.45 4.48 -20.71
CA LEU A 190 -31.43 4.93 -21.65
C LEU A 190 -31.66 4.30 -23.03
N ASP A 191 -32.86 4.49 -23.57
CA ASP A 191 -33.13 4.11 -24.96
C ASP A 191 -32.29 4.97 -25.94
N GLU A 192 -32.20 4.54 -27.20
CA GLU A 192 -31.32 5.20 -28.19
C GLU A 192 -31.66 6.69 -28.37
N SER A 193 -32.95 7.05 -28.30
CA SER A 193 -33.40 8.44 -28.41
C SER A 193 -32.97 9.28 -27.21
N THR A 194 -33.04 8.71 -26.01
CA THR A 194 -32.67 9.36 -24.76
C THR A 194 -31.17 9.54 -24.66
N VAL A 195 -30.38 8.55 -25.09
CA VAL A 195 -28.91 8.65 -25.18
C VAL A 195 -28.49 9.82 -26.07
N GLN A 196 -29.12 9.98 -27.24
CA GLN A 196 -28.87 11.12 -28.13
C GLN A 196 -29.24 12.46 -27.47
N LEU A 197 -30.36 12.53 -26.75
CA LEU A 197 -30.82 13.74 -26.05
C LEU A 197 -29.94 14.11 -24.85
N MET A 198 -29.39 13.12 -24.13
CA MET A 198 -28.49 13.38 -23.00
C MET A 198 -27.14 13.94 -23.46
N ASN A 199 -26.75 13.74 -24.71
CA ASN A 199 -25.49 14.25 -25.26
C ASN A 199 -24.32 13.95 -24.32
N ILE A 200 -24.15 12.65 -24.02
CA ILE A 200 -23.13 12.16 -23.09
C ILE A 200 -21.77 12.23 -23.76
N HIS A 201 -20.84 12.89 -23.09
CA HIS A 201 -19.44 12.98 -23.46
C HIS A 201 -18.59 12.21 -22.48
N VAL A 202 -17.41 11.80 -22.93
CA VAL A 202 -16.41 11.13 -22.10
C VAL A 202 -15.14 11.95 -22.10
N ASN A 203 -14.59 12.18 -20.91
CA ASN A 203 -13.31 12.83 -20.72
C ASN A 203 -12.33 11.84 -20.12
N GLN A 204 -11.09 11.92 -20.57
CA GLN A 204 -9.97 11.20 -20.00
C GLN A 204 -8.82 12.16 -19.69
N SER A 205 -8.16 11.98 -18.55
CA SER A 205 -7.06 12.87 -18.15
C SER A 205 -5.82 12.72 -19.04
N ASN A 206 -5.53 11.48 -19.46
CA ASN A 206 -4.47 11.13 -20.41
C ASN A 206 -5.08 10.29 -21.54
N PRO A 207 -4.73 10.52 -22.82
CA PRO A 207 -5.33 9.85 -23.97
C PRO A 207 -4.79 8.42 -24.16
N LEU A 208 -5.00 7.55 -23.18
CA LEU A 208 -4.54 6.15 -23.21
C LEU A 208 -5.59 5.20 -23.80
N LEU A 209 -6.84 5.66 -23.93
CA LEU A 209 -7.99 4.88 -24.38
C LEU A 209 -8.64 5.52 -25.61
N SER A 210 -8.91 4.72 -26.63
CA SER A 210 -9.90 5.03 -27.66
C SER A 210 -11.26 4.56 -27.18
N ILE A 211 -12.23 5.49 -27.08
CA ILE A 211 -13.52 5.25 -26.43
C ILE A 211 -14.63 5.51 -27.45
N GLU A 212 -15.42 4.48 -27.76
CA GLU A 212 -16.49 4.56 -28.75
C GLU A 212 -17.80 4.02 -28.18
N TYR A 213 -18.92 4.67 -28.49
CA TYR A 213 -20.24 4.17 -28.10
C TYR A 213 -20.57 2.88 -28.88
N GLU A 214 -20.99 1.83 -28.16
CA GLU A 214 -21.32 0.52 -28.73
C GLU A 214 -22.76 0.08 -28.36
N PRO A 215 -23.79 0.62 -29.04
CA PRO A 215 -25.20 0.36 -28.70
C PRO A 215 -25.58 -1.13 -28.73
N LYS A 216 -24.95 -1.92 -29.62
CA LYS A 216 -25.22 -3.35 -29.78
C LYS A 216 -24.82 -4.18 -28.55
N SER A 217 -24.00 -3.62 -27.67
CA SER A 217 -23.53 -4.27 -26.44
C SER A 217 -24.29 -3.82 -25.19
N ASN A 218 -25.32 -2.96 -25.32
CA ASN A 218 -26.18 -2.57 -24.21
C ASN A 218 -26.86 -3.81 -23.61
N LEU A 219 -26.73 -4.01 -22.31
CA LEU A 219 -27.24 -5.21 -21.62
C LEU A 219 -28.76 -5.14 -21.37
N ASN A 220 -29.32 -3.94 -21.28
CA ASN A 220 -30.72 -3.67 -20.95
C ASN A 220 -31.07 -2.20 -21.29
N SER A 221 -32.31 -1.79 -21.02
CA SER A 221 -32.79 -0.43 -21.33
C SER A 221 -32.11 0.67 -20.53
N TYR A 222 -31.37 0.37 -19.47
CA TYR A 222 -30.77 1.36 -18.55
C TYR A 222 -29.24 1.30 -18.52
N THR A 223 -28.62 0.65 -19.50
CA THR A 223 -27.16 0.50 -19.59
C THR A 223 -26.65 0.90 -20.96
N ILE A 224 -25.67 1.81 -20.99
CA ILE A 224 -24.97 2.27 -22.20
C ILE A 224 -23.58 1.64 -22.23
N ALA A 225 -23.27 0.90 -23.29
CA ALA A 225 -21.97 0.27 -23.47
C ALA A 225 -21.03 1.16 -24.28
N TYR A 226 -19.78 1.27 -23.80
CA TYR A 226 -18.67 1.89 -24.50
C TYR A 226 -17.58 0.86 -24.74
N ARG A 227 -17.08 0.82 -25.97
CA ARG A 227 -15.89 0.07 -26.33
C ARG A 227 -14.66 0.87 -25.95
N LEU A 228 -13.84 0.30 -25.08
CA LEU A 228 -12.53 0.82 -24.72
C LEU A 228 -11.47 0.03 -25.48
N LYS A 229 -10.65 0.70 -26.30
CA LYS A 229 -9.43 0.14 -26.87
C LYS A 229 -8.23 0.87 -26.29
N THR A 230 -7.34 0.13 -25.64
CA THR A 230 -6.10 0.68 -25.09
C THR A 230 -5.13 1.03 -26.21
N ILE A 231 -4.62 2.26 -26.24
CA ILE A 231 -3.71 2.77 -27.29
C ILE A 231 -2.34 3.20 -26.76
N ASP A 232 -2.18 3.39 -25.44
CA ASP A 232 -0.89 3.66 -24.81
C ASP A 232 -0.89 3.20 -23.34
N CYS A 233 0.29 2.98 -22.75
CA CYS A 233 0.46 2.54 -21.37
C CYS A 233 0.51 3.71 -20.39
N GLY A 234 0.10 3.47 -19.14
CA GLY A 234 0.14 4.47 -18.07
C GLY A 234 -1.17 4.50 -17.30
N ARG A 235 -1.47 5.68 -16.72
CA ARG A 235 -2.69 5.88 -15.95
C ARG A 235 -3.55 6.97 -16.55
N THR A 236 -4.86 6.76 -16.52
CA THR A 236 -5.82 7.77 -16.93
C THR A 236 -7.06 7.70 -16.05
N TYR A 237 -7.71 8.83 -15.90
CA TYR A 237 -8.97 8.93 -15.19
C TYR A 237 -10.08 9.22 -16.19
N LEU A 238 -11.12 8.40 -16.16
CA LEU A 238 -12.28 8.53 -17.04
C LEU A 238 -13.47 9.01 -16.22
N HIS A 239 -14.16 10.03 -16.72
CA HIS A 239 -15.50 10.39 -16.26
C HIS A 239 -16.39 10.71 -17.45
N PHE A 240 -17.69 10.47 -17.28
CA PHE A 240 -18.70 10.85 -18.24
C PHE A 240 -19.39 12.12 -17.77
N TYR A 241 -19.80 12.95 -18.71
CA TYR A 241 -20.61 14.11 -18.41
C TYR A 241 -21.71 14.31 -19.45
N SER A 242 -22.86 14.78 -18.99
CA SER A 242 -23.97 15.20 -19.84
C SER A 242 -24.08 16.72 -19.75
N LYS A 243 -24.18 17.37 -20.92
CA LYS A 243 -24.41 18.81 -21.02
C LYS A 243 -25.77 19.07 -21.64
N GLN A 244 -26.75 19.36 -20.80
CA GLN A 244 -28.08 19.78 -21.21
C GLN A 244 -28.32 21.24 -20.79
N ARG A 245 -28.46 22.13 -21.78
CA ARG A 245 -28.65 23.58 -21.57
C ARG A 245 -27.54 24.18 -20.69
N GLN A 246 -27.90 24.72 -19.52
CA GLN A 246 -26.97 25.32 -18.54
C GLN A 246 -26.57 24.37 -17.39
N GLN A 247 -27.06 23.12 -17.39
CA GLN A 247 -26.70 22.16 -16.34
C GLN A 247 -25.74 21.10 -16.91
N GLN A 248 -24.63 20.91 -16.20
CA GLN A 248 -23.68 19.83 -16.44
C GLN A 248 -23.83 18.81 -15.31
N ARG A 249 -23.97 17.54 -15.67
CA ARG A 249 -24.00 16.42 -14.72
C ARG A 249 -22.81 15.52 -15.03
N GLU A 250 -22.09 15.09 -14.00
CA GLU A 250 -20.88 14.29 -14.13
C GLU A 250 -21.06 12.97 -13.39
N SER A 251 -20.48 11.90 -13.95
CA SER A 251 -20.38 10.62 -13.27
C SER A 251 -19.27 10.66 -12.21
N SER A 252 -19.20 9.61 -11.40
CA SER A 252 -17.98 9.29 -10.66
C SER A 252 -16.80 9.11 -11.62
N GLN A 253 -15.61 9.48 -11.16
CA GLN A 253 -14.35 9.25 -11.87
C GLN A 253 -13.87 7.83 -11.62
N ILE A 254 -13.40 7.15 -12.67
CA ILE A 254 -12.82 5.81 -12.62
C ILE A 254 -11.36 5.91 -13.05
N GLU A 255 -10.45 5.39 -12.23
CA GLU A 255 -9.04 5.28 -12.58
C GLU A 255 -8.79 4.00 -13.37
N PHE A 256 -8.13 4.14 -14.53
CA PHE A 256 -7.66 3.04 -15.35
C PHE A 256 -6.13 2.97 -15.35
N GLU A 257 -5.60 1.75 -15.22
CA GLU A 257 -4.21 1.43 -15.51
C GLU A 257 -4.13 0.65 -16.82
N VAL A 258 -3.35 1.15 -17.78
CA VAL A 258 -3.01 0.42 -18.99
C VAL A 258 -1.58 -0.08 -18.89
N PHE A 259 -1.39 -1.39 -18.97
CA PHE A 259 -0.09 -2.03 -18.75
C PHE A 259 0.35 -2.90 -19.94
N GLN A 260 1.67 -3.04 -20.11
CA GLN A 260 2.22 -3.94 -21.13
C GLN A 260 1.98 -5.40 -20.77
N PRO A 261 1.80 -6.32 -21.73
CA PRO A 261 1.67 -7.74 -21.45
C PRO A 261 2.83 -8.29 -20.62
N LEU A 262 2.53 -9.16 -19.66
CA LEU A 262 3.56 -9.82 -18.84
C LEU A 262 4.47 -10.66 -19.72
N THR A 263 5.78 -10.40 -19.66
CA THR A 263 6.80 -11.13 -20.42
C THR A 263 7.92 -11.58 -19.49
N ILE A 264 8.42 -12.80 -19.70
CA ILE A 264 9.59 -13.35 -19.00
C ILE A 264 10.79 -13.27 -19.94
N GLU A 265 11.92 -12.78 -19.44
CA GLU A 265 13.20 -12.76 -20.14
C GLU A 265 14.31 -13.50 -19.36
N PRO A 266 15.12 -14.33 -20.05
CA PRO A 266 15.00 -14.72 -21.45
C PRO A 266 13.87 -15.75 -21.68
N LYS A 267 13.37 -15.86 -22.92
CA LYS A 267 12.29 -16.82 -23.28
C LYS A 267 12.74 -18.29 -23.27
N SER A 268 14.04 -18.52 -23.44
CA SER A 268 14.66 -19.84 -23.41
C SER A 268 16.03 -19.73 -22.74
N LEU A 269 16.40 -20.75 -21.99
CA LEU A 269 17.63 -20.77 -21.20
C LEU A 269 18.21 -22.19 -21.19
N SER A 270 19.53 -22.29 -21.29
CA SER A 270 20.27 -23.54 -21.11
C SER A 270 21.18 -23.39 -19.90
N LEU A 271 20.94 -24.20 -18.87
CA LEU A 271 21.64 -24.14 -17.60
C LEU A 271 22.29 -25.48 -17.26
N LEU A 272 23.41 -25.43 -16.54
CA LEU A 272 24.01 -26.63 -15.95
C LEU A 272 23.14 -27.11 -14.77
N PRO A 273 23.11 -28.42 -14.45
CA PRO A 273 22.49 -28.89 -13.21
C PRO A 273 23.10 -28.21 -11.98
N LEU A 274 22.28 -27.97 -10.95
CA LEU A 274 22.67 -27.30 -9.69
C LEU A 274 23.11 -25.84 -9.88
N SER A 275 22.65 -25.19 -10.95
CA SER A 275 22.89 -23.76 -11.16
C SER A 275 21.63 -22.94 -10.95
N THR A 276 21.82 -21.68 -10.58
CA THR A 276 20.75 -20.71 -10.37
C THR A 276 20.78 -19.61 -11.41
N TYR A 277 19.61 -19.11 -11.79
CA TYR A 277 19.48 -17.97 -12.68
C TYR A 277 18.33 -17.06 -12.23
N GLN A 278 18.49 -15.75 -12.34
CA GLN A 278 17.44 -14.79 -12.00
C GLN A 278 16.71 -14.37 -13.27
N LEU A 279 15.42 -14.69 -13.35
CA LEU A 279 14.55 -14.28 -14.45
C LEU A 279 14.19 -12.80 -14.33
N THR A 280 14.13 -12.14 -15.47
CA THR A 280 13.60 -10.77 -15.59
C THR A 280 12.13 -10.84 -15.97
N ILE A 281 11.30 -10.09 -15.27
CA ILE A 281 9.89 -9.89 -15.62
C ILE A 281 9.74 -8.49 -16.19
N LEU A 282 9.12 -8.38 -17.35
CA LEU A 282 8.77 -7.13 -18.00
C LEU A 282 7.25 -7.02 -18.14
N GLY A 283 6.74 -5.79 -18.14
CA GLY A 283 5.31 -5.51 -18.22
C GLY A 283 4.55 -5.97 -16.99
N GLY A 284 3.29 -6.36 -17.18
CA GLY A 284 2.31 -6.59 -16.12
C GLY A 284 1.81 -5.29 -15.49
N PRO A 285 0.70 -5.36 -14.73
CA PRO A 285 0.20 -4.23 -13.94
C PRO A 285 1.31 -3.72 -13.02
N GLN A 286 1.56 -2.42 -13.04
CA GLN A 286 2.62 -1.75 -12.30
C GLN A 286 2.14 -1.29 -10.91
N LEU A 287 0.83 -1.32 -10.67
CA LEU A 287 0.28 -1.05 -9.35
C LEU A 287 0.68 -2.13 -8.35
N SER A 288 1.00 -1.65 -7.15
CA SER A 288 1.09 -2.41 -5.92
C SER A 288 -0.20 -3.23 -5.70
N GLY A 289 -0.15 -4.26 -4.85
CA GLY A 289 -1.26 -5.22 -4.72
C GLY A 289 -1.26 -6.35 -5.74
N THR A 290 -0.26 -6.42 -6.62
CA THR A 290 -0.04 -7.55 -7.50
C THR A 290 1.21 -8.33 -7.10
N THR A 291 1.20 -9.64 -7.32
CA THR A 291 2.39 -10.49 -7.22
C THR A 291 2.42 -11.46 -8.39
N VAL A 292 3.59 -12.02 -8.67
CA VAL A 292 3.77 -12.99 -9.75
C VAL A 292 3.81 -14.38 -9.17
N GLU A 293 2.87 -15.21 -9.62
CA GLU A 293 2.81 -16.62 -9.32
C GLU A 293 3.54 -17.40 -10.41
N TRP A 294 4.49 -18.23 -9.98
CA TRP A 294 5.31 -19.06 -10.85
C TRP A 294 4.80 -20.49 -10.87
N SER A 295 4.90 -21.14 -12.02
CA SER A 295 4.61 -22.56 -12.17
C SER A 295 5.57 -23.22 -13.16
N THR A 296 5.82 -24.51 -12.96
CA THR A 296 6.56 -25.34 -13.90
C THR A 296 5.82 -26.64 -14.17
N ASN A 297 6.09 -27.26 -15.32
CA ASN A 297 5.57 -28.59 -15.64
C ASN A 297 6.32 -29.73 -14.92
N ASP A 298 7.55 -29.51 -14.43
CA ASP A 298 8.35 -30.54 -13.78
C ASP A 298 9.24 -29.97 -12.66
N THR A 299 8.81 -30.15 -11.41
CA THR A 299 9.54 -29.70 -10.22
C THR A 299 10.74 -30.57 -9.86
N ASN A 300 10.92 -31.72 -10.52
CA ASN A 300 12.12 -32.55 -10.38
C ASN A 300 13.28 -32.00 -11.20
N ILE A 301 12.99 -31.29 -12.29
CA ILE A 301 14.01 -30.68 -13.17
C ILE A 301 14.38 -29.29 -12.68
N ILE A 302 13.38 -28.48 -12.30
CA ILE A 302 13.57 -27.07 -11.93
C ILE A 302 12.69 -26.68 -10.74
N GLN A 303 13.20 -25.79 -9.90
CA GLN A 303 12.44 -25.13 -8.85
C GLN A 303 12.46 -23.63 -9.09
N ILE A 304 11.33 -22.96 -8.86
CA ILE A 304 11.21 -21.51 -9.04
C ILE A 304 10.85 -20.89 -7.69
N HIS A 305 11.63 -19.90 -7.28
CA HIS A 305 11.45 -19.16 -6.04
C HIS A 305 10.65 -17.86 -6.28
N PRO A 306 9.97 -17.32 -5.25
CA PRO A 306 9.18 -16.10 -5.37
C PRO A 306 9.95 -14.84 -5.81
N ASN A 307 11.28 -14.83 -5.66
CA ASN A 307 12.18 -13.74 -6.05
C ASN A 307 12.66 -13.86 -7.51
N ASN A 308 11.92 -14.58 -8.35
CA ASN A 308 12.22 -14.84 -9.76
C ASN A 308 13.51 -15.64 -9.99
N ILE A 309 14.03 -16.32 -8.96
CA ILE A 309 15.19 -17.20 -9.10
C ILE A 309 14.71 -18.60 -9.49
N ILE A 310 15.34 -19.16 -10.51
CA ILE A 310 15.20 -20.57 -10.86
C ILE A 310 16.45 -21.33 -10.44
N GLU A 311 16.24 -22.54 -9.93
CA GLU A 311 17.28 -23.48 -9.54
C GLU A 311 17.09 -24.78 -10.32
N THR A 312 18.14 -25.23 -11.02
CA THR A 312 18.12 -26.50 -11.75
C THR A 312 18.54 -27.65 -10.84
N LYS A 313 17.83 -28.78 -10.91
CA LYS A 313 18.10 -29.97 -10.09
C LYS A 313 18.69 -31.10 -10.90
N HIS A 314 18.06 -31.42 -12.03
CA HIS A 314 18.41 -32.56 -12.87
C HIS A 314 18.46 -32.17 -14.36
N LEU A 315 19.13 -33.02 -15.15
CA LEU A 315 19.14 -32.87 -16.61
C LEU A 315 17.75 -33.15 -17.18
N GLY A 316 17.27 -32.27 -18.06
CA GLY A 316 15.99 -32.42 -18.72
C GLY A 316 15.47 -31.10 -19.28
N TYR A 317 14.20 -31.10 -19.68
CA TYR A 317 13.50 -29.92 -20.18
C TYR A 317 12.32 -29.58 -19.28
N ALA A 318 12.23 -28.33 -18.88
CA ALA A 318 11.10 -27.80 -18.12
C ALA A 318 10.58 -26.51 -18.75
N LEU A 319 9.27 -26.33 -18.70
CA LEU A 319 8.57 -25.11 -19.06
C LEU A 319 8.28 -24.33 -17.79
N VAL A 320 8.57 -23.03 -17.82
CA VAL A 320 8.27 -22.09 -16.74
C VAL A 320 7.18 -21.12 -17.22
N LYS A 321 6.18 -20.88 -16.38
CA LYS A 321 5.10 -19.92 -16.62
C LYS A 321 4.98 -18.96 -15.44
N ALA A 322 4.68 -17.70 -15.74
CA ALA A 322 4.36 -16.67 -14.78
C ALA A 322 2.92 -16.20 -14.99
N ARG A 323 2.25 -15.85 -13.90
CA ARG A 323 0.92 -15.23 -13.91
C ARG A 323 0.88 -14.12 -12.87
N VAL A 324 0.36 -12.95 -13.25
CA VAL A 324 0.08 -11.89 -12.27
C VAL A 324 -1.20 -12.23 -11.52
N ILE A 325 -1.17 -12.14 -10.20
CA ILE A 325 -2.35 -12.23 -9.34
C ILE A 325 -2.56 -10.90 -8.60
N GLY A 326 -3.79 -10.40 -8.61
CA GLY A 326 -4.21 -9.31 -7.74
C GLY A 326 -4.66 -9.85 -6.38
N ILE A 327 -4.22 -9.21 -5.30
CA ILE A 327 -4.65 -9.55 -3.95
C ILE A 327 -5.78 -8.59 -3.57
N ASP A 328 -7.00 -9.10 -3.51
CA ASP A 328 -8.13 -8.41 -2.90
C ASP A 328 -8.05 -8.62 -1.36
N PRO A 329 -7.91 -7.58 -0.53
CA PRO A 329 -7.90 -7.69 0.93
C PRO A 329 -9.20 -8.28 1.52
N LEU A 330 -10.32 -8.24 0.80
CA LEU A 330 -11.62 -8.74 1.27
C LEU A 330 -11.93 -10.16 0.81
N ALA A 331 -11.22 -10.65 -0.20
CA ALA A 331 -11.40 -12.00 -0.73
C ALA A 331 -10.03 -12.65 -0.93
N ASP A 332 -9.72 -13.66 -0.11
CA ASP A 332 -8.58 -14.56 -0.33
C ASP A 332 -8.56 -15.02 -1.80
N LYS A 333 -7.72 -14.35 -2.60
CA LYS A 333 -7.40 -14.59 -4.02
C LYS A 333 -8.60 -14.59 -4.98
N VAL A 334 -8.84 -13.47 -5.68
CA VAL A 334 -9.64 -13.47 -6.91
C VAL A 334 -8.73 -13.71 -8.12
N ARG A 335 -9.05 -14.74 -8.90
CA ARG A 335 -8.30 -15.16 -10.09
C ARG A 335 -8.66 -14.26 -11.27
N SER A 336 -7.67 -13.59 -11.86
CA SER A 336 -7.73 -13.07 -13.24
C SER A 336 -7.19 -14.09 -14.23
#